data_AF-A0A1J4JPU1-F1
#
_entry.id   AF-A0A1J4JPU1-F1
#
_cell.length_a   1.000
_cell.length_b   1.000
_cell.length_c   1.000
_cell.angle_alpha   90.00
_cell.angle_beta   90.00
_cell.angle_gamma   90.00
#
_symmetry.space_group_name_H-M   'P 1'
#
loop_
_entity.id
_entity.type
_entity.pdbx_description
1 polymer ?
#
loop_
_entity_poly.entity_id
_entity_poly.type
_entity_poly.pdbx_seq_one_letter_code
_entity_poly.pdbx_strand_id
1 'polypeptide(L)'
;MRFVTAHFPIKHTISDKNDEFAFTHFMGQREKKRVVAPAGVIIKDSPSQKEEIWVEGNNLDDVSLTCAKIHQHTHIHNKDLRKFLDGIYVSEKGHIQEE
;
A
#
# COMPACT_ATOMS: atom_id res chain seq x y z
N MET A 1 -6.41 -0.76 -1.21
CA MET A 1 -5.24 -0.98 -2.09
C MET A 1 -4.85 -2.45 -2.02
N ARG A 2 -4.57 -3.09 -3.15
CA ARG A 2 -4.25 -4.52 -3.23
C ARG A 2 -2.79 -4.78 -3.59
N PHE A 3 -2.24 -5.85 -3.05
CA PHE A 3 -0.90 -6.29 -3.36
C PHE A 3 -0.98 -7.26 -4.54
N VAL A 4 -0.23 -6.96 -5.59
CA VAL A 4 -0.13 -7.80 -6.79
C VAL A 4 1.26 -8.38 -6.80
N THR A 5 1.38 -9.71 -6.79
CA THR A 5 2.66 -10.42 -6.77
C THR A 5 2.53 -11.69 -7.59
N ALA A 6 3.56 -12.05 -8.36
CA ALA A 6 3.58 -13.31 -9.11
C ALA A 6 4.46 -14.40 -8.45
N HIS A 7 5.56 -14.02 -7.80
CA HIS A 7 6.57 -14.98 -7.31
C HIS A 7 6.92 -14.80 -5.83
N PHE A 8 7.21 -13.57 -5.41
CA PHE A 8 7.62 -13.27 -4.04
C PHE A 8 6.48 -12.58 -3.30
N PRO A 9 5.91 -13.21 -2.24
CA PRO A 9 4.86 -12.57 -1.46
C PRO A 9 5.41 -11.35 -0.72
N ILE A 10 4.73 -10.22 -0.84
CA ILE A 10 5.08 -8.99 -0.15
C ILE A 10 4.66 -9.13 1.31
N LYS A 11 5.60 -8.93 2.24
CA LYS A 11 5.33 -8.91 3.67
C LYS A 11 5.19 -7.47 4.14
N HIS A 12 4.14 -7.16 4.88
CA HIS A 12 3.91 -5.83 5.41
C HIS A 12 3.72 -5.84 6.93
N THR A 13 3.89 -4.67 7.52
CA THR A 13 3.66 -4.37 8.92
C THR A 13 3.08 -2.97 9.02
N ILE A 14 2.02 -2.81 9.81
CA ILE A 14 1.44 -1.52 10.16
C ILE A 14 1.89 -1.16 11.59
N SER A 15 2.20 0.12 11.82
CA SER A 15 2.54 0.65 13.15
C SER A 15 1.35 0.52 14.12
N ASP A 16 1.61 0.38 15.43
CA ASP A 16 0.55 0.32 16.45
C ASP A 16 -0.37 1.55 16.45
N LYS A 17 0.14 2.69 15.97
CA LYS A 17 -0.62 3.94 15.83
C LYS A 17 -1.35 4.07 14.49
N ASN A 18 -1.21 3.10 13.59
CA ASN A 18 -1.79 3.08 12.24
C ASN A 18 -1.42 4.28 11.36
N ASP A 19 -0.35 4.99 11.70
CA ASP A 19 0.18 6.18 11.00
C ASP A 19 1.27 5.83 9.99
N GLU A 20 1.64 4.55 9.91
CA GLU A 20 2.78 4.13 9.13
C GLU A 20 2.59 2.71 8.58
N PHE A 21 2.93 2.59 7.31
CA PHE A 21 2.97 1.34 6.58
C PHE A 21 4.40 1.01 6.18
N ALA A 22 4.86 -0.19 6.51
CA ALA A 22 6.14 -0.68 6.07
C ALA A 22 6.02 -2.04 5.39
N PHE A 23 6.80 -2.26 4.34
CA PHE A 23 6.82 -3.51 3.60
C PHE A 23 8.24 -3.97 3.28
N THR A 24 8.37 -5.27 3.08
CA THR A 24 9.63 -5.99 2.82
C THR A 24 9.39 -7.05 1.74
N HIS A 25 10.46 -7.64 1.23
CA HIS A 25 10.40 -8.76 0.28
C HIS A 25 9.80 -8.43 -1.09
N PHE A 26 9.65 -7.15 -1.42
CA PHE A 26 9.23 -6.71 -2.75
C PHE A 26 10.27 -7.12 -3.80
N MET A 27 9.85 -7.89 -4.80
CA MET A 27 10.75 -8.52 -5.78
C MET A 27 11.93 -9.30 -5.15
N GLY A 28 11.76 -9.85 -3.94
CA GLY A 28 12.83 -10.57 -3.22
C GLY A 28 13.89 -9.66 -2.59
N GLN A 29 13.67 -8.34 -2.56
CA GLN A 29 14.56 -7.40 -1.87
C GLN A 29 14.45 -7.55 -0.34
N ARG A 30 15.58 -7.47 0.36
CA ARG A 30 15.63 -7.52 1.84
C ARG A 30 15.36 -6.16 2.50
N GLU A 31 15.43 -5.09 1.72
CA GLU A 31 15.23 -3.72 2.22
C GLU A 31 13.80 -3.54 2.72
N LYS A 32 13.67 -2.90 3.89
CA LYS A 32 12.38 -2.48 4.45
C LYS A 32 12.09 -1.06 3.99
N LYS A 33 11.02 -0.90 3.19
CA LYS A 33 10.52 0.41 2.78
C LYS A 33 9.42 0.83 3.75
N ARG A 34 9.43 2.12 4.12
CA ARG A 34 8.52 2.71 5.11
C ARG A 34 7.83 3.93 4.49
N VAL A 35 6.52 4.03 4.69
CA VAL A 35 5.70 5.18 4.30
C VAL A 35 4.97 5.68 5.54
N VAL A 36 5.20 6.94 5.87
CA VAL A 36 4.51 7.63 6.98
C VAL A 36 3.35 8.42 6.39
N ALA A 37 2.16 8.21 6.95
CA ALA A 37 0.95 8.92 6.58
C ALA A 37 0.91 10.30 7.25
N PRO A 38 0.32 11.32 6.60
CA PRO A 38 0.01 12.60 7.24
C PRO A 38 -0.97 12.42 8.42
N ALA A 39 -1.02 13.43 9.30
CA ALA A 39 -1.94 13.41 10.44
C ALA A 39 -3.40 13.27 9.98
N GLY A 40 -4.16 12.39 10.64
CA GLY A 40 -5.57 12.14 10.32
C GLY A 40 -5.81 11.11 9.21
N VAL A 41 -4.75 10.55 8.61
CA VAL A 41 -4.82 9.38 7.74
C VAL A 41 -4.46 8.13 8.54
N ILE A 42 -5.28 7.10 8.41
CA ILE A 42 -5.15 5.82 9.12
C ILE A 42 -4.99 4.71 8.09
N ILE A 43 -3.98 3.87 8.28
CA ILE A 43 -3.74 2.69 7.44
C ILE A 43 -4.12 1.45 8.24
N LYS A 44 -4.95 0.57 7.65
CA LYS A 44 -5.41 -0.66 8.29
C LYS A 44 -5.33 -1.84 7.33
N ASP A 45 -5.26 -3.04 7.90
CA ASP A 45 -5.48 -4.26 7.14
C ASP A 45 -6.95 -4.44 6.81
N SER A 46 -7.23 -4.92 5.59
CA SER A 46 -8.59 -5.30 5.21
C SER A 46 -9.04 -6.50 6.04
N PRO A 47 -10.18 -6.43 6.76
CA PRO A 47 -10.72 -7.58 7.50
C PRO A 47 -11.26 -8.66 6.57
N SER A 48 -11.66 -8.29 5.35
CA SER A 48 -12.40 -9.16 4.44
C SER A 48 -11.50 -9.85 3.42
N GLN A 49 -10.36 -9.27 3.08
CA GLN A 49 -9.53 -9.72 1.97
C GLN A 49 -8.06 -9.81 2.36
N LYS A 50 -7.45 -10.96 2.06
CA LYS A 50 -6.00 -11.16 2.21
C LYS A 50 -5.24 -10.26 1.22
N GLU A 51 -4.07 -9.76 1.64
CA GLU A 51 -3.17 -8.95 0.78
C GLU A 51 -3.80 -7.63 0.30
N GLU A 52 -4.60 -7.02 1.18
CA GLU A 52 -5.26 -5.75 0.96
C GLU A 52 -5.13 -4.83 2.19
N ILE A 53 -4.85 -3.56 1.94
CA ILE A 53 -4.83 -2.50 2.96
C ILE A 53 -5.84 -1.42 2.63
N TRP A 54 -6.42 -0.85 3.67
CA TRP A 54 -7.32 0.30 3.60
C TRP A 54 -6.59 1.55 4.08
N VAL A 55 -6.78 2.64 3.36
CA VAL A 55 -6.26 3.96 3.71
C VAL A 55 -7.46 4.86 3.88
N GLU A 56 -7.73 5.24 5.12
CA GLU A 56 -8.90 5.99 5.54
C GLU A 56 -8.45 7.37 6.03
N GLY A 57 -9.26 8.39 5.80
CA GLY A 57 -8.98 9.74 6.29
C GLY A 57 -10.03 10.71 5.80
N ASN A 58 -10.16 11.84 6.51
CA ASN A 58 -11.15 12.86 6.17
C ASN A 58 -10.68 13.77 5.01
N ASN A 59 -9.37 14.02 4.91
CA ASN A 59 -8.78 14.80 3.82
C ASN A 59 -8.40 13.90 2.64
N LEU A 60 -9.09 14.06 1.51
CA LEU A 60 -8.87 13.28 0.29
C LEU A 60 -7.45 13.44 -0.27
N ASP A 61 -6.86 14.63 -0.18
CA ASP A 61 -5.53 14.90 -0.72
C ASP A 61 -4.46 14.14 0.05
N ASP A 62 -4.57 14.11 1.39
CA ASP A 62 -3.64 13.37 2.25
C ASP A 62 -3.77 11.85 2.08
N VAL A 63 -5.01 11.35 1.95
CA VAL A 63 -5.29 9.94 1.65
C VAL A 63 -4.69 9.57 0.28
N SER A 64 -4.95 10.39 -0.74
CA SER A 64 -4.46 10.16 -2.11
C SER A 64 -2.94 10.23 -2.19
N LEU A 65 -2.32 11.19 -1.49
CA LEU A 65 -0.86 11.33 -1.39
C LEU A 65 -0.24 10.09 -0.73
N THR A 66 -0.84 9.58 0.34
CA THR A 66 -0.36 8.38 1.03
C THR A 66 -0.42 7.17 0.10
N CYS A 67 -1.55 6.98 -0.61
CA CYS A 67 -1.70 5.92 -1.61
C CYS A 67 -0.64 6.04 -2.72
N ALA A 68 -0.40 7.25 -3.23
CA ALA A 68 0.58 7.50 -4.28
C ALA A 68 2.01 7.20 -3.82
N LYS A 69 2.39 7.60 -2.60
CA LYS A 69 3.70 7.28 -2.02
C LYS A 69 3.94 5.77 -1.94
N ILE A 70 2.95 5.02 -1.43
CA ILE A 70 3.04 3.54 -1.37
C ILE A 70 3.28 2.96 -2.76
N HIS A 71 2.51 3.41 -3.75
CA HIS A 71 2.65 2.93 -5.13
C HIS A 71 4.04 3.24 -5.72
N GLN A 72 4.53 4.48 -5.57
CA GLN A 72 5.85 4.90 -6.04
C GLN A 72 6.99 4.10 -5.41
N HIS A 73 6.89 3.76 -4.12
CA HIS A 73 7.89 2.92 -3.46
C HIS A 73 7.94 1.49 -4.01
N THR A 74 6.85 1.01 -4.62
CA THR A 74 6.77 -0.28 -5.31
C THR A 74 7.04 -0.18 -6.82
N HIS A 75 7.54 0.95 -7.32
CA HIS A 75 7.86 1.08 -8.73
C HIS A 75 9.09 0.23 -9.10
N ILE A 76 8.94 -0.58 -10.14
CA ILE A 76 9.99 -1.47 -10.65
C ILE A 76 10.88 -0.69 -11.63
N HIS A 77 12.18 -0.83 -11.47
CA HIS A 77 13.18 -0.18 -12.33
C HIS A 77 14.00 -1.23 -13.08
N ASN A 78 14.49 -0.88 -14.28
CA ASN A 78 15.37 -1.71 -15.11
C ASN A 78 14.82 -3.10 -15.48
N LYS A 79 13.48 -3.24 -15.58
CA LYS A 79 12.77 -4.45 -16.03
C LYS A 79 11.57 -4.06 -16.90
N ASP A 80 11.05 -4.99 -17.70
CA ASP A 80 9.84 -4.77 -18.49
C ASP A 80 8.59 -4.81 -17.60
N LEU A 81 7.98 -3.65 -17.39
CA LEU A 81 6.78 -3.46 -16.57
C LEU A 81 5.57 -4.25 -17.09
N ARG A 82 5.54 -4.60 -18.38
CA ARG A 82 4.42 -5.39 -18.95
C ARG A 82 4.49 -6.86 -18.56
N LYS A 83 5.67 -7.32 -18.15
CA LYS A 83 5.90 -8.69 -17.66
C LYS A 83 5.97 -8.74 -16.14
N PHE A 84 6.61 -7.76 -15.52
CA PHE A 84 6.74 -7.65 -14.08
C PHE A 84 5.74 -6.60 -13.57
N LEU A 85 4.54 -7.08 -13.23
CA LEU A 85 3.42 -6.25 -12.76
C LEU A 85 3.33 -6.19 -11.22
N ASP A 86 4.29 -6.79 -10.52
CA ASP A 86 4.33 -6.82 -9.06
C ASP A 86 4.31 -5.39 -8.49
N GLY A 87 3.45 -5.13 -7.51
CA GLY A 87 3.28 -3.80 -6.94
C GLY A 87 2.09 -3.68 -6.00
N ILE A 88 1.90 -2.50 -5.41
CA ILE A 88 0.73 -2.18 -4.60
C ILE A 88 -0.09 -1.13 -5.35
N TYR A 89 -1.36 -1.45 -5.63
CA TYR A 89 -2.22 -0.62 -6.50
C TYR A 89 -3.51 -0.22 -5.79
N VAL A 90 -4.05 0.94 -6.17
CA VAL A 90 -5.40 1.34 -5.76
C VAL A 90 -6.40 0.50 -6.54
N SER A 91 -7.13 -0.37 -5.84
CA SER A 91 -8.15 -1.25 -6.41
C SER A 91 -9.50 -0.54 -6.54
N GLU A 92 -9.85 0.27 -5.56
CA GLU A 92 -11.15 0.92 -5.43
C GLU A 92 -11.00 2.25 -4.68
N LYS A 93 -11.93 3.18 -4.92
CA LYS A 93 -12.10 4.43 -4.20
C LYS A 93 -13.56 4.52 -3.77
N GLY A 94 -13.81 4.87 -2.52
CA GLY A 94 -15.15 4.94 -1.97
C GLY A 94 -15.21 5.69 -0.64
N HIS A 95 -16.39 5.71 -0.05
CA HIS A 95 -16.65 6.29 1.26
C HIS A 95 -16.54 5.21 2.35
N ILE A 96 -16.26 5.63 3.59
CA ILE A 96 -16.18 4.71 4.75
C ILE A 96 -17.57 4.21 5.14
N GLN A 97 -18.59 5.04 4.95
CA GLN A 97 -19.99 4.71 5.16
C GLN A 97 -20.74 4.93 3.84
N GLU A 98 -21.57 3.97 3.46
CA GLU A 98 -22.51 4.11 2.35
C GLU A 98 -23.75 4.86 2.87
N GLU A 99 -24.23 5.84 2.09
CA GLU A 99 -25.50 6.54 2.35
C GLU A 99 -26.73 5.66 2.09
#